data_AF-A0A2N2TGS0-F1
#
_entry.id   AF-A0A2N2TGS0-F1
#
_cell.length_a   1.000
_cell.length_b   1.000
_cell.length_c   1.000
_cell.angle_alpha   90.00
_cell.angle_beta   90.00
_cell.angle_gamma   90.00
#
_symmetry.space_group_name_H-M   'P 1'
#
loop_
_entity.id
_entity.type
_entity.pdbx_description
1 polymer ?
#
loop_
_entity_poly.entity_id
_entity_poly.type
_entity_poly.pdbx_seq_one_letter_code
_entity_poly.pdbx_strand_id
1 'polypeptide(L)' 'WILELDPAYRWVLIGEPGRNYAWVLARAPALDEATLETLLARAAALGFERQAFLRTPHTQP' A
#
# COMPACT_ATOMS: atom_id res chain seq x y z
N TRP A 1 -5.82 -1.05 10.75
CA TRP A 1 -5.93 -2.51 10.57
C TRP A 1 -4.98 -2.96 9.49
N ILE A 2 -4.34 -4.12 9.67
CA ILE A 2 -3.49 -4.72 8.64
C ILE A 2 -4.42 -5.42 7.65
N LEU A 3 -4.45 -4.95 6.41
CA LEU A 3 -5.28 -5.51 5.34
C LEU A 3 -4.53 -6.61 4.60
N GLU A 4 -3.24 -6.41 4.37
CA GLU A 4 -2.36 -7.38 3.72
C GLU A 4 -0.91 -7.18 4.19
N LEU A 5 -0.15 -8.27 4.28
CA LEU A 5 1.23 -8.26 4.77
C LEU A 5 2.05 -9.28 3.97
N ASP A 6 3.22 -8.84 3.49
CA ASP A 6 4.19 -9.72 2.84
C ASP A 6 4.69 -10.78 3.85
N PRO A 7 4.78 -12.08 3.48
CA PRO A 7 5.32 -13.11 4.36
C PRO A 7 6.75 -12.83 4.83
N ALA A 8 7.56 -12.14 4.01
CA ALA A 8 8.90 -11.71 4.36
C ALA A 8 8.95 -10.32 5.02
N TYR A 9 7.80 -9.75 5.40
CA TYR A 9 7.66 -8.45 6.08
C TYR A 9 8.29 -7.27 5.31
N ARG A 10 8.41 -7.38 3.98
CA ARG A 10 9.01 -6.33 3.15
C ARG A 10 8.06 -5.16 2.92
N TRP A 11 6.75 -5.41 2.92
CA TRP A 11 5.72 -4.40 2.76
C TRP A 11 4.45 -4.78 3.52
N VAL A 12 3.61 -3.79 3.79
CA VAL A 12 2.31 -3.94 4.44
C VAL A 12 1.31 -2.96 3.83
N LEU A 13 0.09 -3.43 3.61
CA LEU A 13 -1.08 -2.61 3.31
C LEU A 13 -1.88 -2.45 4.59
N ILE A 14 -1.99 -1.22 5.06
CA ILE A 14 -2.82 -0.86 6.22
C ILE A 14 -3.98 0.00 5.78
N GLY A 15 -5.11 -0.16 6.45
CA GLY A 15 -6.28 0.68 6.25
C GLY A 15 -7.02 0.92 7.55
N GLU A 16 -7.76 2.00 7.58
CA GLU A 16 -8.68 2.29 8.67
C GLU A 16 -10.03 1.58 8.47
N PRO A 17 -10.83 1.36 9.54
CA PRO A 17 -12.13 0.73 9.40
C PRO A 17 -13.16 1.60 8.67
N GLY A 18 -13.00 2.94 8.69
CA GLY A 18 -13.84 3.89 7.95
C GLY A 18 -13.55 3.95 6.44
N ARG A 19 -12.53 3.25 5.95
CA ARG A 19 -12.09 3.20 4.55
C ARG A 19 -11.73 4.53 3.89
N ASN A 20 -11.60 5.62 4.65
CA ASN A 20 -11.18 6.91 4.10
C ASN A 20 -9.66 6.98 3.92
N TYR A 21 -8.90 6.27 4.77
CA TYR A 21 -7.45 6.26 4.74
C TYR A 21 -6.87 4.84 4.64
N ALA A 22 -5.94 4.68 3.71
CA ALA A 22 -5.08 3.51 3.59
C ALA A 22 -3.65 3.94 3.25
N TRP A 23 -2.70 3.11 3.67
CA TRP A 23 -1.28 3.33 3.40
C TRP A 23 -0.62 2.03 2.99
N VAL A 24 0.26 2.12 2.00
CA VAL A 24 1.22 1.07 1.67
C VAL A 24 2.56 1.49 2.26
N LEU A 25 3.11 0.66 3.14
CA LEU A 25 4.41 0.89 3.75
C LEU A 25 5.36 -0.20 3.28
N ALA A 26 6.56 0.19 2.85
CA ALA A 26 7.61 -0.72 2.44
C ALA A 26 8.85 -0.50 3.31
N ARG A 27 9.62 -1.58 3.56
CA ARG A 27 10.92 -1.52 4.25
C ARG A 27 12.00 -0.93 3.36
N ALA A 28 11.88 -1.10 2.05
CA ALA A 28 12.75 -0.50 1.05
C ALA A 28 12.17 0.85 0.59
N PRO A 29 13.03 1.82 0.19
CA PRO A 29 12.59 3.12 -0.32
C PRO A 29 11.89 3.02 -1.68
N ALA A 30 12.11 1.92 -2.40
CA ALA A 30 11.43 1.60 -3.66
C ALA A 30 10.69 0.27 -3.50
N LEU A 31 9.41 0.26 -3.89
CA LEU A 31 8.63 -0.96 -4.07
C LEU A 31 8.52 -1.25 -5.57
N ASP A 32 8.58 -2.53 -5.93
CA ASP A 32 8.37 -2.95 -7.31
C ASP A 32 6.99 -2.51 -7.81
N GLU A 33 6.92 -1.95 -9.02
CA GLU A 33 5.68 -1.37 -9.53
C GLU A 33 4.58 -2.43 -9.69
N ALA A 34 4.93 -3.67 -10.06
CA ALA A 34 3.97 -4.77 -10.13
C ALA A 34 3.37 -5.10 -8.74
N THR A 35 4.19 -5.01 -7.70
CA THR A 35 3.73 -5.23 -6.31
C THR A 35 2.81 -4.09 -5.88
N LEU A 36 3.20 -2.84 -6.14
CA LEU A 36 2.37 -1.68 -5.82
C LEU A 36 1.01 -1.73 -6.51
N GLU A 37 0.98 -2.07 -7.80
CA GLU A 37 -0.24 -2.23 -8.59
C GLU A 37 -1.17 -3.31 -8.00
N THR A 38 -0.60 -4.42 -7.53
CA THR A 38 -1.32 -5.51 -6.85
C THR A 38 -1.95 -5.03 -5.55
N LEU A 39 -1.20 -4.28 -4.73
CA LEU A 39 -1.70 -3.73 -3.47
C LEU A 39 -2.81 -2.71 -3.67
N LEU A 40 -2.67 -1.85 -4.68
CA LEU A 40 -3.69 -0.89 -5.06
C LEU A 40 -4.96 -1.57 -5.57
N ALA A 41 -4.82 -2.65 -6.35
CA ALA A 41 -5.97 -3.46 -6.78
C ALA A 41 -6.65 -4.15 -5.58
N ARG A 42 -5.86 -4.64 -4.62
CA ARG A 42 -6.38 -5.23 -3.38
C ARG A 42 -7.14 -4.19 -2.54
N ALA A 43 -6.57 -3.00 -2.38
CA ALA A 43 -7.21 -1.89 -1.69
C ALA A 43 -8.53 -1.51 -2.38
N ALA A 44 -8.56 -1.45 -3.72
CA ALA A 44 -9.79 -1.21 -4.47
C ALA A 44 -10.85 -2.29 -4.26
N ALA A 45 -10.47 -3.57 -4.24
CA ALA A 45 -11.38 -4.68 -3.93
C ALA A 45 -11.91 -4.59 -2.47
N LEU A 46 -11.13 -4.01 -1.57
CA LEU A 46 -11.53 -3.69 -0.21
C LEU A 46 -12.31 -2.37 -0.10
N GLY A 47 -12.72 -1.74 -1.21
CA GLY A 47 -13.55 -0.54 -1.21
C GLY A 47 -12.79 0.76 -0.86
N PHE A 48 -11.46 0.77 -0.99
CA PHE A 48 -10.68 2.00 -0.94
C PHE A 48 -10.55 2.61 -2.34
N GLU A 49 -10.63 3.93 -2.43
CA GLU A 49 -10.45 4.66 -3.68
C GLU A 49 -8.99 4.60 -4.14
N ARG A 50 -8.72 3.92 -5.25
CA ARG A 50 -7.36 3.80 -5.82
C ARG A 50 -6.73 5.16 -6.13
N GLN A 51 -7.53 6.11 -6.57
CA GLN A 51 -7.07 7.45 -6.93
C GLN A 51 -6.75 8.32 -5.70
N ALA A 52 -7.20 7.92 -4.50
CA ALA A 52 -6.87 8.61 -3.26
C ALA A 52 -5.44 8.28 -2.77
N PHE A 53 -4.79 7.25 -3.34
CA PHE A 53 -3.42 6.91 -2.99
C PHE A 53 -2.45 7.89 -3.65
N LEU A 54 -1.81 8.70 -2.80
CA LEU A 54 -0.74 9.61 -3.21
C LEU A 54 0.61 8.90 -3.10
N ARG A 55 1.37 8.86 -4.20
CA ARG A 55 2.76 8.39 -4.18
C ARG A 55 3.63 9.43 -3.50
N THR A 56 4.25 9.07 -2.38
CA THR A 56 5.25 9.91 -1.72
C THR A 56 6.60 9.78 -2.44
N PRO A 57 7.27 10.88 -2.78
CA PRO A 57 8.62 10.81 -3.32
C PRO A 57 9.57 10.29 -2.23
N HIS A 58 10.28 9.20 -2.52
CA HIS A 58 11.31 8.66 -1.64
C HIS A 58 12.68 8.94 -2.27
N THR A 59 13.55 9.61 -1.52
CA THR A 59 14.94 9.83 -1.93
C THR A 59 15.67 8.49 -1.87
N GLN A 60 16.10 7.97 -3.03
CA GLN A 60 17.11 6.90 -3.04
C GLN A 60 18.41 7.47 -2.46
N PRO A 61 19.00 6.84 -1.44
CA PRO A 61 20.31 7.24 -0.91
C PRO A 61 21.43 7.01 -1.93
#